data_AF-A0A7S4I8W7-F1
#
_entry.id   AF-A0A7S4I8W7-F1
#
_cell.length_a   1.000
_cell.length_b   1.000
_cell.length_c   1.000
_cell.angle_alpha   90.00
_cell.angle_beta   90.00
_cell.angle_gamma   90.00
#
_symmetry.space_group_name_H-M   'P 1'
#
loop_
_entity.id
_entity.type
_entity.pdbx_description
1 polymer ?
#
loop_
_entity_poly.entity_id
_entity_poly.type
_entity_poly.pdbx_seq_one_letter_code
_entity_poly.pdbx_strand_id
1 'polypeptide(L)'
;SPAGSDDDSEEVATNALLDDAQNIMEFIAKQVNSTPDTELEGEPSSTDVLDDPDTLTPYKNDIEYLEDQFLLLAAIMKKRFAELDESKDHRKSRFMDCTKEEATLRTEIRQQKGMEKMMRSKCARRLALTKKHSKWIPRLEVLAERCKLTDFERCVLIITIGGVVSSEIRKASDNDYISKFSEKKFEVGILLWVLCPSLEEQMHARSYFYKNGTLVKEGFVHVGSS
;
A
#
# COMPACT_ATOMS: atom_id res chain seq x y z
N SER A 1 -61.36 -27.71 16.33
CA SER A 1 -60.63 -26.45 16.54
C SER A 1 -59.22 -26.62 16.00
N PRO A 2 -58.71 -25.64 15.23
CA PRO A 2 -57.59 -25.84 14.31
C PRO A 2 -56.21 -25.67 14.96
N ALA A 3 -55.22 -26.15 14.20
CA ALA A 3 -53.79 -26.18 14.44
C ALA A 3 -53.06 -24.92 13.93
N GLY A 4 -51.77 -24.79 14.31
CA GLY A 4 -50.73 -24.26 13.42
C GLY A 4 -49.95 -23.03 13.90
N SER A 5 -48.73 -23.25 14.40
CA SER A 5 -47.55 -22.36 14.37
C SER A 5 -46.37 -23.28 14.76
N ASP A 6 -45.17 -23.28 14.19
CA ASP A 6 -44.30 -22.23 13.68
C ASP A 6 -43.26 -22.89 12.76
N ASP A 7 -43.03 -22.40 11.54
CA ASP A 7 -41.74 -22.49 10.83
C ASP A 7 -41.85 -21.77 9.48
N ASP A 8 -41.37 -20.52 9.35
CA ASP A 8 -41.29 -19.82 8.05
C ASP A 8 -40.33 -18.61 8.03
N SER A 9 -39.49 -18.41 9.06
CA SER A 9 -38.67 -17.20 9.18
C SER A 9 -37.19 -17.35 8.77
N GLU A 10 -36.68 -18.56 8.51
CA GLU A 10 -35.27 -18.76 8.11
C GLU A 10 -35.04 -18.87 6.59
N GLU A 11 -36.07 -19.13 5.78
CA GLU A 11 -35.90 -19.40 4.33
C GLU A 11 -35.85 -18.13 3.46
N VAL A 12 -36.23 -16.96 4.00
CA VAL A 12 -36.28 -15.70 3.24
C VAL A 12 -34.91 -14.99 3.21
N ALA A 13 -34.08 -15.16 4.25
CA ALA A 13 -32.78 -14.49 4.36
C ALA A 13 -31.70 -15.11 3.45
N THR A 14 -31.79 -16.41 3.17
CA THR A 14 -30.84 -17.13 2.30
C THR A 14 -31.06 -16.81 0.82
N ASN A 15 -32.31 -16.62 0.40
CA ASN A 15 -32.66 -16.30 -0.99
C ASN A 15 -32.20 -14.89 -1.40
N ALA A 16 -32.28 -13.89 -0.50
CA ALA A 16 -31.80 -12.53 -0.78
C ALA A 16 -30.26 -12.46 -0.95
N LEU A 17 -29.50 -13.25 -0.19
CA LEU A 17 -28.04 -13.33 -0.31
C LEU A 17 -27.58 -14.06 -1.59
N LEU A 18 -28.40 -14.98 -2.10
CA LEU A 18 -28.14 -15.70 -3.36
C LEU A 18 -28.40 -14.81 -4.59
N ASP A 19 -29.45 -13.98 -4.54
CA ASP A 19 -29.76 -13.02 -5.61
C ASP A 19 -28.69 -11.93 -5.74
N ASP A 20 -28.15 -11.43 -4.62
CA ASP A 20 -27.05 -10.45 -4.64
C ASP A 20 -25.75 -11.04 -5.23
N ALA A 21 -25.46 -12.31 -4.96
CA ALA A 21 -24.30 -13.00 -5.53
C ALA A 21 -24.43 -13.24 -7.04
N GLN A 22 -25.64 -13.53 -7.53
CA GLN A 22 -25.91 -13.68 -8.96
C GLN A 22 -25.81 -12.34 -9.71
N ASN A 23 -26.30 -11.25 -9.12
CA ASN A 23 -26.19 -9.90 -9.68
C ASN A 23 -24.73 -9.42 -9.79
N ILE A 24 -23.87 -9.79 -8.83
CA ILE A 24 -22.43 -9.45 -8.85
C ILE A 24 -21.70 -10.26 -9.94
N MET A 25 -22.00 -11.55 -10.09
CA MET A 25 -21.40 -12.39 -11.12
C MET A 25 -21.82 -11.95 -12.52
N GLU A 26 -23.08 -11.54 -12.71
CA GLU A 26 -23.58 -11.01 -13.98
C GLU A 26 -22.95 -9.65 -14.33
N PHE A 27 -22.70 -8.79 -13.33
CA PHE A 27 -21.99 -7.52 -13.52
C PHE A 27 -20.53 -7.73 -13.97
N ILE A 28 -19.82 -8.70 -13.38
CA ILE A 28 -18.44 -9.04 -13.76
C ILE A 28 -18.40 -9.64 -15.17
N ALA A 29 -19.34 -10.53 -15.52
CA ALA A 29 -19.41 -11.13 -16.86
C ALA A 29 -19.72 -10.10 -17.96
N LYS A 30 -20.49 -9.05 -17.65
CA LYS A 30 -20.86 -8.00 -18.60
C LYS A 30 -19.73 -7.00 -18.87
N GLN A 31 -18.84 -6.81 -17.90
CA GLN A 31 -17.61 -6.00 -18.05
C GLN A 31 -16.54 -6.71 -18.89
N VAL A 32 -16.48 -8.05 -18.85
CA VAL A 32 -15.48 -8.84 -19.62
C VAL A 32 -15.84 -8.97 -21.11
N ASN A 33 -17.11 -8.83 -21.49
CA ASN A 33 -17.58 -9.03 -22.87
C ASN A 33 -17.91 -7.74 -23.65
N SER A 34 -17.53 -6.56 -23.16
CA SER A 34 -17.83 -5.27 -23.81
C SER A 34 -16.57 -4.51 -24.20
N THR A 35 -15.86 -4.97 -25.24
CA THR A 35 -14.94 -4.12 -26.01
C THR A 35 -15.29 -4.18 -27.50
N PRO A 36 -15.92 -3.13 -28.07
CA PRO A 36 -15.79 -2.84 -29.48
C PRO A 36 -14.58 -1.93 -29.70
N ASP A 37 -13.78 -2.26 -30.71
CA ASP A 37 -12.60 -1.53 -31.15
C ASP A 37 -12.90 -0.04 -31.38
N THR A 38 -12.14 0.85 -30.73
CA THR A 38 -12.00 2.25 -31.17
C THR A 38 -10.61 2.76 -30.78
N GLU A 39 -9.79 3.00 -31.80
CA GLU A 39 -8.48 3.62 -31.74
C GLU A 39 -8.59 5.05 -31.19
N LEU A 40 -8.01 5.32 -30.02
CA LEU A 40 -7.65 6.65 -29.56
C LEU A 40 -6.36 6.57 -28.75
N GLU A 41 -5.32 7.25 -29.23
CA GLU A 41 -4.04 7.41 -28.55
C GLU A 41 -4.22 8.12 -27.20
N GLY A 42 -3.88 7.42 -26.12
CA GLY A 42 -3.83 7.94 -24.76
C GLY A 42 -2.76 7.17 -24.00
N GLU A 43 -1.88 7.89 -23.31
CA GLU A 43 -0.76 7.34 -22.56
C GLU A 43 -1.17 6.16 -21.66
N PRO A 44 -0.35 5.09 -21.55
CA PRO A 44 -0.69 3.96 -20.70
C PRO A 44 -0.68 4.40 -19.23
N SER A 45 -1.86 4.68 -18.69
CA SER A 45 -2.13 4.64 -17.26
C SER A 45 -1.98 3.19 -16.80
N SER A 46 -0.78 2.84 -16.32
CA SER A 46 -0.42 1.53 -15.79
C SER A 46 -1.14 1.23 -14.47
N THR A 47 -2.44 1.02 -14.51
CA THR A 47 -3.24 0.50 -13.40
C THR A 47 -4.23 -0.51 -13.96
N ASP A 48 -3.73 -1.71 -14.30
CA ASP A 48 -4.50 -2.97 -14.37
C ASP A 48 -3.59 -4.13 -14.84
N VAL A 49 -2.52 -4.42 -14.08
CA VAL A 49 -1.81 -5.69 -14.24
C VAL A 49 -1.62 -6.34 -12.87
N LEU A 50 -2.63 -7.10 -12.46
CA LEU A 50 -2.46 -8.14 -11.46
C LEU A 50 -1.69 -9.28 -12.13
N ASP A 51 -0.36 -9.25 -12.04
CA ASP A 51 0.48 -10.35 -12.53
C ASP A 51 0.13 -11.63 -11.76
N ASP A 52 -0.29 -12.66 -12.50
CA ASP A 52 -0.48 -14.02 -12.01
C ASP A 52 0.81 -14.51 -11.28
N PRO A 53 0.73 -15.07 -10.06
CA PRO A 53 1.91 -15.54 -9.32
C PRO A 53 2.83 -16.50 -10.08
N ASP A 54 2.35 -17.16 -11.13
CA ASP A 54 3.13 -18.08 -11.99
C ASP A 54 3.89 -17.38 -13.13
N THR A 55 3.71 -16.07 -13.36
CA THR A 55 4.35 -15.34 -14.45
C THR A 55 5.45 -14.36 -14.01
N LEU A 56 5.81 -14.34 -12.71
CA LEU A 56 6.84 -13.42 -12.21
C LEU A 56 8.21 -13.65 -12.89
N THR A 57 8.71 -12.62 -13.58
CA THR A 57 10.05 -12.62 -14.18
C THR A 57 11.06 -11.80 -13.36
N PRO A 58 12.37 -12.08 -13.50
CA PRO A 58 13.43 -11.18 -13.03
C PRO A 58 13.22 -9.73 -13.48
N TYR A 59 13.69 -8.78 -12.67
CA TYR A 59 13.78 -7.37 -13.07
C TYR A 59 14.80 -7.21 -14.19
N LYS A 60 14.47 -6.36 -15.16
CA LYS A 60 15.36 -6.09 -16.31
C LYS A 60 16.19 -4.82 -16.12
N ASN A 61 15.71 -3.87 -15.32
CA ASN A 61 16.34 -2.58 -15.12
C ASN A 61 15.92 -1.95 -13.77
N ASP A 62 16.58 -0.84 -13.41
CA ASP A 62 16.34 -0.15 -12.13
C ASP A 62 14.93 0.43 -12.01
N ILE A 63 14.31 0.81 -13.14
CA ILE A 63 12.99 1.46 -13.15
C ILE A 63 11.91 0.46 -12.77
N GLU A 64 11.89 -0.73 -13.39
CA GLU A 64 10.93 -1.79 -13.02
C GLU A 64 11.05 -2.18 -11.53
N TYR A 65 12.29 -2.22 -11.01
CA TYR A 65 12.51 -2.48 -9.58
C TYR A 65 11.94 -1.35 -8.72
N LEU A 66 12.24 -0.09 -9.06
CA LEU A 66 11.77 1.05 -8.30
C LEU A 66 10.24 1.20 -8.35
N GLU A 67 9.60 0.94 -9.48
CA GLU A 67 8.14 0.95 -9.62
C GLU A 67 7.47 -0.02 -8.66
N ASP A 68 7.93 -1.28 -8.60
CA ASP A 68 7.44 -2.27 -7.65
C ASP A 68 7.68 -1.83 -6.20
N GLN A 69 8.85 -1.25 -5.89
CA GLN A 69 9.14 -0.72 -4.56
C GLN A 69 8.24 0.48 -4.19
N PHE A 70 7.96 1.38 -5.13
CA PHE A 70 7.07 2.52 -4.91
C PHE A 70 5.65 2.05 -4.62
N LEU A 71 5.14 1.07 -5.36
CA LEU A 71 3.83 0.48 -5.14
C LEU A 71 3.75 -0.20 -3.77
N LEU A 72 4.79 -0.93 -3.37
CA LEU A 72 4.88 -1.52 -2.02
C LEU A 72 4.83 -0.45 -0.92
N LEU A 73 5.65 0.60 -1.03
CA LEU A 73 5.70 1.64 -0.02
C LEU A 73 4.43 2.49 0.01
N ALA A 74 3.81 2.74 -1.14
CA ALA A 74 2.49 3.37 -1.22
C ALA A 74 1.42 2.51 -0.50
N ALA A 75 1.43 1.19 -0.67
CA ALA A 75 0.53 0.29 0.06
C ALA A 75 0.78 0.31 1.58
N ILE A 76 2.05 0.36 2.01
CA ILE A 76 2.42 0.51 3.43
C ILE A 76 1.86 1.84 3.98
N MET A 77 2.05 2.94 3.26
CA MET A 77 1.54 4.27 3.65
C MET A 77 0.01 4.28 3.76
N LYS A 78 -0.70 3.80 2.73
CA LYS A 78 -2.16 3.73 2.71
C LYS A 78 -2.70 2.91 3.89
N LYS A 79 -2.09 1.75 4.19
CA LYS A 79 -2.45 0.95 5.37
C LYS A 79 -2.31 1.76 6.66
N ARG A 80 -1.18 2.46 6.85
CA ARG A 80 -0.92 3.24 8.06
C ARG A 80 -1.94 4.36 8.26
N PHE A 81 -2.32 5.05 7.17
CA PHE A 81 -3.34 6.09 7.24
C PHE A 81 -4.72 5.53 7.58
N ALA A 82 -5.11 4.41 6.97
CA ALA A 82 -6.36 3.74 7.31
C ALA A 82 -6.41 3.30 8.79
N GLU A 83 -5.29 2.78 9.34
CA GLU A 83 -5.15 2.45 10.77
C GLU A 83 -5.27 3.70 11.67
N LEU A 84 -4.81 4.87 11.21
CA LEU A 84 -4.93 6.12 11.95
C LEU A 84 -6.37 6.62 12.02
N ASP A 85 -7.10 6.53 10.90
CA ASP A 85 -8.47 7.00 10.81
C ASP A 85 -9.43 6.14 11.65
N GLU A 86 -9.23 4.82 11.69
CA GLU A 86 -9.93 3.93 12.63
C GLU A 86 -9.75 4.36 14.09
N SER A 87 -8.52 4.73 14.49
CA SER A 87 -8.23 5.20 15.85
C SER A 87 -8.88 6.55 16.20
N LYS A 88 -9.19 7.37 15.20
CA LYS A 88 -9.89 8.64 15.40
C LYS A 88 -11.40 8.46 15.49
N ASP A 89 -11.96 7.58 14.67
CA ASP A 89 -13.40 7.34 14.68
C ASP A 89 -13.85 6.71 16.01
N HIS A 90 -13.05 5.79 16.58
CA HIS A 90 -13.28 5.28 17.95
C HIS A 90 -13.30 6.37 19.03
N ARG A 91 -12.67 7.54 18.80
CA ARG A 91 -12.78 8.69 19.73
C ARG A 91 -14.08 9.49 19.54
N LYS A 92 -14.68 9.47 18.35
CA LYS A 92 -15.93 10.17 18.00
C LYS A 92 -17.19 9.31 18.24
N SER A 93 -17.10 8.00 18.02
CA SER A 93 -18.18 6.99 18.08
C SER A 93 -18.83 6.82 19.48
N ARG A 94 -18.29 7.42 20.56
CA ARG A 94 -18.96 7.40 21.88
C ARG A 94 -20.33 8.09 21.93
N PHE A 95 -20.77 8.76 20.86
CA PHE A 95 -21.99 9.57 20.83
C PHE A 95 -22.91 9.37 19.61
N MET A 96 -22.60 8.50 18.65
CA MET A 96 -23.46 8.21 17.47
C MET A 96 -23.37 6.74 17.03
N ASP A 97 -24.51 6.17 16.62
CA ASP A 97 -24.60 4.82 16.00
C ASP A 97 -23.84 4.82 14.65
N CYS A 98 -22.56 4.42 14.69
CA CYS A 98 -21.61 4.52 13.56
C CYS A 98 -21.31 3.17 12.87
N THR A 99 -22.19 2.18 12.99
CA THR A 99 -21.90 0.77 12.64
C THR A 99 -21.53 0.55 11.16
N LYS A 100 -22.10 1.32 10.23
CA LYS A 100 -21.79 1.21 8.79
C LYS A 100 -20.44 1.81 8.43
N GLU A 101 -20.09 2.97 8.99
CA GLU A 101 -18.82 3.66 8.71
C GLU A 101 -17.64 2.86 9.29
N GLU A 102 -17.79 2.35 10.51
CA GLU A 102 -16.81 1.46 11.13
C GLU A 102 -16.59 0.17 10.31
N ALA A 103 -17.65 -0.43 9.75
CA ALA A 103 -17.54 -1.61 8.89
C ALA A 103 -16.80 -1.30 7.57
N THR A 104 -17.01 -0.12 6.99
CA THR A 104 -16.28 0.32 5.79
C THR A 104 -14.79 0.52 6.07
N LEU A 105 -14.43 1.19 7.17
CA LEU A 105 -13.03 1.40 7.57
C LEU A 105 -12.30 0.08 7.82
N ARG A 106 -12.94 -0.87 8.52
CA ARG A 106 -12.35 -2.21 8.75
C ARG A 106 -12.11 -2.97 7.45
N THR A 107 -13.04 -2.85 6.50
CA THR A 107 -12.91 -3.48 5.18
C THR A 107 -11.76 -2.85 4.40
N GLU A 108 -11.64 -1.52 4.42
CA GLU A 108 -10.53 -0.81 3.79
C GLU A 108 -9.17 -1.22 4.41
N ILE A 109 -9.04 -1.23 5.74
CA ILE A 109 -7.83 -1.66 6.44
C ILE A 109 -7.45 -3.10 6.04
N ARG A 110 -8.43 -4.01 5.94
CA ARG A 110 -8.19 -5.38 5.51
C ARG A 110 -7.70 -5.44 4.06
N GLN A 111 -8.29 -4.66 3.16
CA GLN A 111 -7.86 -4.57 1.76
C GLN A 111 -6.43 -4.03 1.66
N GLN A 112 -6.10 -2.94 2.37
CA GLN A 112 -4.74 -2.38 2.37
C GLN A 112 -3.71 -3.34 2.96
N LYS A 113 -4.05 -4.08 4.03
CA LYS A 113 -3.21 -5.16 4.58
C LYS A 113 -2.96 -6.28 3.56
N GLY A 114 -4.00 -6.67 2.82
CA GLY A 114 -3.89 -7.65 1.74
C GLY A 114 -2.96 -7.18 0.62
N MET A 115 -3.13 -5.93 0.18
CA MET A 115 -2.32 -5.30 -0.86
C MET A 115 -0.85 -5.20 -0.45
N GLU A 116 -0.57 -4.73 0.77
CA GLU A 116 0.80 -4.67 1.30
C GLU A 116 1.45 -6.06 1.27
N LYS A 117 0.75 -7.08 1.79
CA LYS A 117 1.28 -8.45 1.85
C LYS A 117 1.58 -9.00 0.45
N MET A 118 0.66 -8.78 -0.50
CA MET A 118 0.83 -9.16 -1.89
C MET A 118 2.05 -8.49 -2.50
N MET A 119 2.14 -7.16 -2.42
CA MET A 119 3.24 -6.39 -3.01
C MET A 119 4.59 -6.74 -2.38
N ARG A 120 4.62 -6.98 -1.07
CA ARG A 120 5.83 -7.41 -0.35
C ARG A 120 6.31 -8.75 -0.87
N SER A 121 5.39 -9.70 -1.05
CA SER A 121 5.68 -11.01 -1.63
C SER A 121 6.17 -10.90 -3.08
N LYS A 122 5.49 -10.12 -3.92
CA LYS A 122 5.88 -9.85 -5.31
C LYS A 122 7.32 -9.31 -5.39
N CYS A 123 7.60 -8.23 -4.65
CA CYS A 123 8.90 -7.58 -4.62
C CYS A 123 10.02 -8.54 -4.20
N ALA A 124 9.82 -9.27 -3.10
CA ALA A 124 10.80 -10.22 -2.57
C ALA A 124 11.07 -11.36 -3.55
N ARG A 125 10.02 -11.93 -4.16
CA ARG A 125 10.14 -13.01 -5.15
C ARG A 125 10.87 -12.54 -6.41
N ARG A 126 10.48 -11.40 -7.00
CA ARG A 126 11.15 -10.85 -8.19
C ARG A 126 12.61 -10.52 -7.91
N LEU A 127 12.92 -9.96 -6.75
CA LEU A 127 14.30 -9.68 -6.36
C LEU A 127 15.13 -10.96 -6.21
N ALA A 128 14.57 -12.01 -5.59
CA ALA A 128 15.23 -13.30 -5.47
C ALA A 128 15.49 -13.95 -6.84
N LEU A 129 14.51 -13.90 -7.75
CA LEU A 129 14.67 -14.36 -9.13
C LEU A 129 15.76 -13.57 -9.88
N THR A 130 15.80 -12.26 -9.68
CA THR A 130 16.82 -11.38 -10.27
C THR A 130 18.22 -11.78 -9.80
N LYS A 131 18.42 -11.94 -8.49
CA LYS A 131 19.71 -12.37 -7.91
C LYS A 131 20.13 -13.77 -8.38
N LYS A 132 19.19 -14.68 -8.64
CA LYS A 132 19.46 -16.06 -9.04
C LYS A 132 19.72 -16.23 -10.54
N HIS A 133 18.97 -15.53 -11.39
CA HIS A 133 18.90 -15.81 -12.83
C HIS A 133 19.45 -14.69 -13.71
N SER A 134 19.59 -13.47 -13.18
CA SER A 134 20.14 -12.34 -13.92
C SER A 134 21.60 -12.11 -13.57
N LYS A 135 22.40 -11.67 -14.54
CA LYS A 135 23.74 -11.10 -14.29
C LYS A 135 23.67 -9.67 -13.73
N TRP A 136 22.47 -9.10 -13.71
CA TRP A 136 22.21 -7.72 -13.33
C TRP A 136 21.53 -7.68 -11.94
N ILE A 137 21.91 -6.69 -11.13
CA ILE A 137 21.35 -6.42 -9.80
C ILE A 137 20.96 -4.93 -9.76
N PRO A 138 19.79 -4.57 -9.18
CA PRO A 138 19.41 -3.18 -9.02
C PRO A 138 20.47 -2.35 -8.30
N ARG A 139 20.77 -1.15 -8.81
CA ARG A 139 21.81 -0.26 -8.25
C ARG A 139 21.55 0.08 -6.79
N LEU A 140 20.28 0.23 -6.41
CA LEU A 140 19.90 0.49 -5.02
C LEU A 140 20.27 -0.68 -4.09
N GLU A 141 20.15 -1.93 -4.56
CA GLU A 141 20.54 -3.12 -3.78
C GLU A 141 22.05 -3.20 -3.63
N VAL A 142 22.80 -2.90 -4.69
CA VAL A 142 24.28 -2.81 -4.62
C VAL A 142 24.71 -1.70 -3.66
N LEU A 143 24.04 -0.55 -3.70
CA LEU A 143 24.30 0.57 -2.79
C LEU A 143 24.00 0.18 -1.33
N ALA A 144 22.85 -0.45 -1.10
CA ALA A 144 22.44 -0.91 0.23
C ALA A 144 23.45 -1.90 0.81
N GLU A 145 23.95 -2.84 0.02
CA GLU A 145 24.97 -3.79 0.45
C GLU A 145 26.30 -3.08 0.75
N ARG A 146 26.78 -2.21 -0.14
CA ARG A 146 28.04 -1.48 0.03
C ARG A 146 28.05 -0.58 1.25
N CYS A 147 26.95 0.12 1.50
CA CYS A 147 26.81 1.04 2.63
C CYS A 147 26.24 0.36 3.88
N LYS A 148 25.96 -0.95 3.83
CA LYS A 148 25.33 -1.72 4.91
C LYS A 148 24.03 -1.10 5.41
N LEU A 149 23.22 -0.60 4.49
CA LEU A 149 21.93 0.00 4.82
C LEU A 149 20.99 -1.06 5.38
N THR A 150 20.29 -0.68 6.45
CA THR A 150 19.17 -1.46 6.97
C THR A 150 17.96 -1.38 6.04
N ASP A 151 16.99 -2.29 6.22
CA ASP A 151 15.73 -2.22 5.47
C ASP A 151 15.00 -0.89 5.70
N PHE A 152 15.07 -0.34 6.92
CA PHE A 152 14.54 0.98 7.25
C PHE A 152 15.21 2.07 6.40
N GLU A 153 16.54 2.13 6.39
CA GLU A 153 17.29 3.14 5.64
C GLU A 153 17.06 3.02 4.13
N ARG A 154 16.99 1.80 3.60
CA ARG A 154 16.63 1.55 2.20
C ARG A 154 15.23 2.08 1.89
N CYS A 155 14.24 1.81 2.74
CA CYS A 155 12.88 2.34 2.57
C CYS A 155 12.84 3.88 2.62
N VAL A 156 13.60 4.51 3.51
CA VAL A 156 13.72 5.98 3.56
C VAL A 156 14.23 6.54 2.24
N LEU A 157 15.27 5.94 1.65
CA LEU A 157 15.78 6.36 0.34
C LEU A 157 14.71 6.24 -0.75
N ILE A 158 14.02 5.11 -0.81
CA ILE A 158 13.00 4.87 -1.83
C ILE A 158 11.83 5.86 -1.65
N ILE A 159 11.34 6.10 -0.43
CA ILE A 159 10.29 7.09 -0.19
C ILE A 159 10.76 8.49 -0.60
N THR A 160 12.00 8.88 -0.27
CA THR A 160 12.53 10.19 -0.61
C THR A 160 12.63 10.39 -2.12
N ILE A 161 13.13 9.39 -2.85
CA ILE A 161 13.16 9.40 -4.32
C ILE A 161 11.73 9.43 -4.87
N GLY A 162 10.86 8.56 -4.36
CA GLY A 162 9.46 8.42 -4.77
C GLY A 162 8.64 9.69 -4.56
N GLY A 163 8.90 10.46 -3.51
CA GLY A 163 8.25 11.76 -3.29
C GLY A 163 8.46 12.75 -4.44
N VAL A 164 9.59 12.64 -5.12
CA VAL A 164 9.93 13.49 -6.26
C VAL A 164 9.36 12.90 -7.56
N VAL A 165 9.59 11.61 -7.81
CA VAL A 165 9.35 11.02 -9.14
C VAL A 165 8.07 10.18 -9.25
N SER A 166 7.58 9.59 -8.16
CA SER A 166 6.45 8.64 -8.17
C SER A 166 5.12 9.31 -7.80
N SER A 167 4.15 9.25 -8.72
CA SER A 167 2.78 9.69 -8.44
C SER A 167 2.12 8.87 -7.35
N GLU A 168 2.41 7.56 -7.26
CA GLU A 168 1.79 6.67 -6.27
C GLU A 168 2.24 7.00 -4.85
N ILE A 169 3.51 7.34 -4.67
CA ILE A 169 4.03 7.82 -3.37
C ILE A 169 3.41 9.18 -3.02
N ARG A 170 3.31 10.11 -3.98
CA ARG A 170 2.68 11.41 -3.75
C ARG A 170 1.19 11.29 -3.39
N LYS A 171 0.42 10.49 -4.14
CA LYS A 171 -1.00 10.23 -3.84
C LYS A 171 -1.18 9.55 -2.48
N ALA A 172 -0.32 8.59 -2.15
CA ALA A 172 -0.34 7.94 -0.83
C ALA A 172 0.04 8.90 0.29
N SER A 173 0.84 9.93 -0.02
CA SER A 173 1.13 11.01 0.92
C SER A 173 0.01 12.03 1.03
N ASP A 174 -0.69 12.40 -0.05
CA ASP A 174 -1.72 13.46 -0.13
C ASP A 174 -2.98 13.24 0.72
N ASN A 175 -2.98 12.24 1.60
CA ASN A 175 -4.00 12.13 2.64
C ASN A 175 -4.03 13.41 3.49
N ASP A 176 -5.20 13.82 3.97
CA ASP A 176 -5.50 15.16 4.56
C ASP A 176 -4.63 15.55 5.78
N TYR A 177 -3.77 14.63 6.23
CA TYR A 177 -2.75 14.80 7.26
C TYR A 177 -1.40 15.30 6.76
N ILE A 178 -0.96 14.95 5.56
CA ILE A 178 0.33 15.41 5.03
C ILE A 178 0.11 16.64 4.13
N SER A 179 -1.04 16.72 3.44
CA SER A 179 -1.39 17.87 2.59
C SER A 179 -1.46 19.19 3.37
N LYS A 180 -1.81 19.13 4.66
CA LYS A 180 -1.81 20.28 5.57
C LYS A 180 -0.44 20.67 6.11
N PHE A 181 0.58 19.83 5.93
CA PHE A 181 1.88 19.95 6.59
C PHE A 181 3.09 20.19 5.68
N SER A 182 3.01 20.23 4.34
CA SER A 182 4.26 20.45 3.60
C SER A 182 4.15 20.95 2.16
N GLU A 183 4.90 22.03 1.92
CA GLU A 183 5.62 22.23 0.67
C GLU A 183 6.60 21.06 0.43
N LYS A 184 6.14 19.98 -0.22
CA LYS A 184 6.94 18.97 -0.95
C LYS A 184 8.10 18.27 -0.21
N LYS A 185 8.17 18.22 1.12
CA LYS A 185 9.24 17.53 1.87
C LYS A 185 8.69 16.55 2.90
N PHE A 186 9.20 15.31 2.87
CA PHE A 186 8.93 14.31 3.91
C PHE A 186 9.60 14.69 5.22
N GLU A 187 8.80 14.91 6.25
CA GLU A 187 9.32 15.08 7.61
C GLU A 187 9.78 13.75 8.20
N VAL A 188 10.84 13.79 9.01
CA VAL A 188 11.35 12.62 9.73
C VAL A 188 10.26 11.96 10.58
N GLY A 189 9.37 12.76 11.19
CA GLY A 189 8.26 12.24 11.99
C GLY A 189 7.32 11.33 11.19
N ILE A 190 6.99 11.72 9.95
CA ILE A 190 6.13 10.94 9.05
C ILE A 190 6.84 9.65 8.65
N LEU A 191 8.12 9.72 8.26
CA LEU A 191 8.90 8.55 7.87
C LEU A 191 8.96 7.50 8.99
N LEU A 192 9.22 7.94 10.22
CA LEU A 192 9.23 7.07 11.39
C LEU A 192 7.86 6.44 11.62
N TRP A 193 6.79 7.24 11.58
CA TRP A 193 5.45 6.73 11.82
C TRP A 193 4.99 5.71 10.77
N VAL A 194 5.30 5.95 9.49
CA VAL A 194 4.95 5.02 8.40
C VAL A 194 5.71 3.70 8.54
N LEU A 195 7.04 3.78 8.73
CA LEU A 195 7.93 2.63 8.62
C LEU A 195 8.06 1.84 9.94
N CYS A 196 7.77 2.45 11.09
CA CYS A 196 7.92 1.81 12.40
C CYS A 196 6.55 1.59 13.08
N PRO A 197 6.10 0.33 13.24
CA PRO A 197 4.84 -0.02 13.92
C PRO A 197 4.70 0.48 15.35
N SER A 198 5.80 0.55 16.10
CA SER A 198 5.77 0.85 17.54
C SER A 198 6.51 2.13 17.89
N LEU A 199 6.14 2.77 19.00
CA LEU A 199 6.84 3.95 19.51
C LEU A 199 8.31 3.64 19.84
N GLU A 200 8.58 2.45 20.38
CA GLU A 200 9.94 2.00 20.69
C GLU A 200 10.81 1.95 19.42
N GLU A 201 10.30 1.37 18.35
CA GLU A 201 11.00 1.36 17.05
C GLU A 201 11.16 2.78 16.48
N GLN A 202 10.17 3.65 16.63
CA GLN A 202 10.29 5.05 16.20
C GLN A 202 11.40 5.79 16.98
N MET A 203 11.51 5.57 18.28
CA MET A 203 12.57 6.17 19.10
C MET A 203 13.95 5.62 18.72
N HIS A 204 14.07 4.33 18.46
CA HIS A 204 15.31 3.73 17.99
C HIS A 204 15.72 4.27 16.61
N ALA A 205 14.78 4.29 15.66
CA ALA A 205 15.02 4.68 14.28
C ALA A 205 15.28 6.18 14.10
N ARG A 206 14.96 7.04 15.08
CA ARG A 206 15.39 8.46 15.07
C ARG A 206 16.90 8.60 14.89
N SER A 207 17.68 7.68 15.46
CA SER A 207 19.14 7.73 15.41
C SER A 207 19.72 7.67 13.98
N TYR A 208 19.00 7.07 13.02
CA TYR A 208 19.41 7.04 11.61
C TYR A 208 19.48 8.44 10.96
N PHE A 209 18.78 9.42 11.52
CA PHE A 209 18.75 10.81 11.04
C PHE A 209 19.71 11.73 11.80
N TYR A 210 20.52 11.20 12.72
CA TYR A 210 21.57 11.98 13.38
C TYR A 210 22.78 12.14 12.47
N LYS A 211 23.66 13.10 12.78
CA LYS A 211 24.86 13.43 11.98
C LYS A 211 25.74 12.20 11.65
N ASN A 212 25.74 11.20 12.54
CA ASN A 212 26.53 9.98 12.39
C ASN A 212 25.76 8.80 11.78
N GLY A 213 24.45 8.93 11.56
CA GLY A 213 23.65 7.91 10.89
C GLY A 213 24.08 7.78 9.44
N THR A 214 24.06 6.56 8.90
CA THR A 214 24.62 6.25 7.57
C THR A 214 24.00 7.12 6.47
N LEU A 215 22.67 7.31 6.51
CA LEU A 215 21.95 8.14 5.54
C LEU A 215 22.47 9.59 5.47
N VAL A 216 22.80 10.16 6.63
CA VAL A 216 23.28 11.55 6.73
C VAL A 216 24.77 11.63 6.44
N LYS A 217 25.55 10.72 7.03
CA LYS A 217 27.01 10.66 6.89
C LYS A 217 27.45 10.45 5.44
N GLU A 218 26.78 9.56 4.71
CA GLU A 218 27.07 9.28 3.30
C GLU A 218 26.42 10.32 2.35
N GLY A 219 25.70 11.31 2.89
CA GLY A 219 25.12 12.41 2.12
C GLY A 219 23.88 12.06 1.31
N PHE A 220 23.25 10.91 1.57
CA PHE A 220 22.02 10.52 0.87
C PHE A 220 20.81 11.35 1.29
N VAL A 221 20.77 11.77 2.57
CA VAL A 221 19.70 12.60 3.12
C VAL A 221 20.30 13.79 3.85
N HIS A 222 19.71 14.97 3.63
CA HIS A 222 20.04 16.19 4.35
C HIS A 222 18.91 16.50 5.33
N VAL A 223 19.22 16.51 6.62
CA VAL A 223 18.27 16.88 7.67
C VAL A 223 18.38 18.38 7.91
N GLY A 224 17.38 19.13 7.46
CA GLY A 224 17.28 20.57 7.71
C GLY A 224 16.75 20.84 9.12
N SER A 225 17.21 21.91 9.74
CA SER A 225 16.57 22.49 10.91
C SER A 225 15.35 23.28 10.45
N SER A 226 14.16 22.91 10.94
CA SER A 226 12.93 23.71 10.82
C SER A 226 12.97 24.91 11.76
#